data_AF-A0A6F8YYX1-F1
#
_entry.id   AF-A0A6F8YYX1-F1
#
_cell.length_a   1.000
_cell.length_b   1.000
_cell.length_c   1.000
_cell.angle_alpha   90.00
_cell.angle_beta   90.00
_cell.angle_gamma   90.00
#
_symmetry.space_group_name_H-M   'P 1'
#
loop_
_entity.id
_entity.type
_entity.pdbx_description
1 polymer ?
#
loop_
_entity_poly.entity_id
_entity_poly.type
_entity_poly.pdbx_seq_one_letter_code
_entity_poly.pdbx_strand_id
1 'polypeptide(L)'
;MTAFDELVSMTGGDREAARKLLDGLRHLAGRAADPQLRRFAADVLAGRVTLREAARSEAYDAVLSPHFAGLTRWRDEIRKLG
;
A
#
# COMPACT_ATOMS: atom_id res chain seq x y z
N MET A 1 1.31 -8.16 16.74
CA MET A 1 0.53 -7.12 16.03
C MET A 1 0.40 -7.59 14.59
N THR A 2 -0.82 -7.70 14.05
CA THR A 2 -1.03 -8.21 12.69
C THR A 2 -0.82 -7.10 11.66
N ALA A 3 -0.57 -7.46 10.38
CA ALA A 3 -0.50 -6.48 9.30
C ALA A 3 -1.79 -5.64 9.20
N PHE A 4 -2.95 -6.23 9.52
CA PHE A 4 -4.22 -5.50 9.53
C PHE A 4 -4.31 -4.48 10.68
N ASP A 5 -3.84 -4.82 11.88
CA ASP A 5 -3.83 -3.87 13.01
C ASP A 5 -2.95 -2.64 12.70
N GLU A 6 -1.84 -2.87 11.99
CA GLU A 6 -0.92 -1.82 11.55
C GLU A 6 -1.58 -0.91 10.51
N LEU A 7 -2.30 -1.50 9.54
CA LEU A 7 -3.10 -0.75 8.57
C LEU A 7 -4.21 0.08 9.23
N VAL A 8 -4.90 -0.48 10.23
CA VAL A 8 -5.90 0.25 11.02
C VAL A 8 -5.26 1.42 11.77
N SER A 9 -4.07 1.26 12.32
CA SER A 9 -3.33 2.37 12.95
C SER A 9 -2.96 3.45 11.93
N MET A 10 -2.55 3.08 10.71
CA MET A 10 -2.20 4.02 9.65
C MET A 10 -3.39 4.82 9.11
N THR A 11 -4.58 4.23 9.10
CA THR A 11 -5.82 4.90 8.66
C THR A 11 -6.51 5.67 9.78
N GLY A 12 -5.84 5.90 10.92
CA GLY A 12 -6.41 6.62 12.05
C GLY A 12 -7.56 5.87 12.75
N GLY A 13 -7.56 4.53 12.67
CA GLY A 13 -8.60 3.67 13.22
C GLY A 13 -9.69 3.27 12.22
N ASP A 14 -9.67 3.79 10.99
CA ASP A 14 -10.65 3.44 9.97
C ASP A 14 -10.39 2.02 9.41
N ARG A 15 -11.21 1.08 9.87
CA ARG A 15 -11.15 -0.33 9.48
C ARG A 15 -11.54 -0.58 8.03
N GLU A 16 -12.42 0.22 7.46
CA GLU A 16 -12.87 0.05 6.08
C GLU A 16 -11.77 0.51 5.11
N ALA A 17 -11.13 1.63 5.41
CA ALA A 17 -9.93 2.08 4.71
C ALA A 17 -8.78 1.06 4.85
N ALA A 18 -8.57 0.51 6.04
CA ALA A 18 -7.56 -0.54 6.27
C ALA A 18 -7.85 -1.81 5.45
N ARG A 19 -9.12 -2.17 5.30
CA ARG A 19 -9.54 -3.30 4.45
C ARG A 19 -9.24 -3.06 2.97
N LYS A 20 -9.57 -1.86 2.46
CA LYS A 20 -9.25 -1.45 1.09
C LYS A 20 -7.75 -1.48 0.81
N LEU A 21 -6.93 -1.03 1.77
CA LEU A 21 -5.46 -1.13 1.69
C LEU A 21 -4.98 -2.59 1.67
N LEU A 22 -5.52 -3.43 2.55
CA LEU A 22 -5.17 -4.85 2.60
C LEU A 22 -5.49 -5.56 1.29
N ASP A 23 -6.64 -5.27 0.68
CA ASP A 23 -7.05 -5.86 -0.60
C ASP A 23 -6.20 -5.32 -1.76
N GLY A 24 -5.80 -4.05 -1.72
CA GLY A 24 -4.81 -3.48 -2.65
C GLY A 24 -3.46 -4.19 -2.58
N LEU A 25 -2.94 -4.44 -1.36
CA LEU A 25 -1.70 -5.20 -1.17
C LEU A 25 -1.81 -6.64 -1.69
N ARG A 26 -2.94 -7.32 -1.45
CA ARG A 26 -3.19 -8.67 -1.99
C ARG A 26 -3.18 -8.66 -3.51
N HIS A 27 -3.82 -7.66 -4.12
CA HIS A 27 -3.82 -7.52 -5.57
C HIS A 27 -2.41 -7.32 -6.12
N LEU A 28 -1.60 -6.45 -5.50
CA LEU A 28 -0.22 -6.21 -5.89
C LEU A 28 0.64 -7.47 -5.73
N ALA A 29 0.52 -8.19 -4.62
CA ALA A 29 1.27 -9.42 -4.39
C ALA A 29 0.92 -10.53 -5.40
N GLY A 30 -0.30 -10.54 -5.92
CA GLY A 30 -0.76 -11.54 -6.90
C GLY A 30 -0.53 -11.15 -8.36
N ARG A 31 -0.61 -9.86 -8.70
CA ARG A 31 -0.73 -9.41 -10.11
C ARG A 31 0.17 -8.25 -10.50
N ALA A 32 0.99 -7.70 -9.62
CA ALA A 32 1.92 -6.64 -10.01
C ALA A 32 2.94 -7.16 -11.05
N ALA A 33 3.01 -6.45 -12.18
CA ALA A 33 3.98 -6.73 -13.24
C ALA A 33 5.42 -6.52 -12.75
N ASP A 34 5.62 -5.51 -11.89
CA ASP A 34 6.89 -5.24 -11.24
C ASP A 34 7.20 -6.30 -10.15
N PRO A 35 8.29 -7.07 -10.28
CA PRO A 35 8.69 -8.08 -9.29
C PRO A 35 9.05 -7.50 -7.92
N GLN A 36 9.62 -6.30 -7.84
CA GLN A 36 9.93 -5.63 -6.58
C GLN A 36 8.65 -5.20 -5.88
N LEU A 37 7.70 -4.62 -6.60
CA LEU A 37 6.40 -4.22 -6.04
C LEU A 37 5.61 -5.43 -5.52
N ARG A 38 5.66 -6.55 -6.26
CA ARG A 38 5.03 -7.81 -5.86
C ARG A 38 5.64 -8.36 -4.57
N ARG A 39 6.98 -8.35 -4.48
CA ARG A 39 7.71 -8.84 -3.30
C ARG A 39 7.47 -7.95 -2.09
N PHE A 40 7.48 -6.64 -2.29
CA PHE A 40 7.13 -5.68 -1.26
C PHE A 40 5.74 -5.96 -0.67
N ALA A 41 4.73 -6.07 -1.51
CA ALA A 41 3.36 -6.33 -1.06
C ALA A 41 3.25 -7.68 -0.31
N ALA A 42 3.98 -8.71 -0.76
CA ALA A 42 4.05 -9.99 -0.07
C ALA A 42 4.73 -9.90 1.31
N ASP A 43 5.80 -9.10 1.44
CA ASP A 43 6.52 -8.91 2.70
C ASP A 43 5.69 -8.12 3.72
N VAL A 44 4.91 -7.13 3.27
CA VAL A 44 3.94 -6.42 4.12
C VAL A 44 2.81 -7.34 4.59
N LEU A 45 2.24 -8.13 3.68
CA LEU A 45 1.19 -9.09 4.03
C LEU A 45 1.67 -10.19 4.98
N ALA A 46 2.94 -10.58 4.87
CA ALA A 46 3.59 -11.54 5.76
C ALA A 46 4.00 -10.92 7.11
N GLY A 47 3.85 -9.60 7.29
CA GLY A 47 4.26 -8.88 8.50
C GLY A 47 5.77 -8.81 8.70
N ARG A 48 6.57 -9.03 7.63
CA ARG A 48 8.04 -8.93 7.67
C ARG A 48 8.52 -7.48 7.64
N VAL A 49 7.72 -6.61 7.03
CA VAL A 49 7.94 -5.16 6.93
C VAL A 49 6.60 -4.48 7.15
N THR A 50 6.60 -3.36 7.89
CA THR A 50 5.42 -2.51 8.01
C THR A 50 5.31 -1.55 6.82
N LEU A 51 4.08 -1.12 6.51
CA LEU A 51 3.87 -0.15 5.43
C LEU A 51 4.48 1.22 5.80
N ARG A 52 4.55 1.53 7.09
CA ARG A 52 5.21 2.72 7.63
C ARG A 52 6.74 2.67 7.50
N GLU A 53 7.37 1.54 7.76
CA GLU A 53 8.82 1.36 7.52
C GLU A 53 9.14 1.46 6.03
N ALA A 54 8.29 0.88 5.19
CA ALA A 54 8.45 0.96 3.74
C ALA A 54 8.33 2.38 3.20
N ALA A 55 7.34 3.14 3.67
CA ALA A 55 7.17 4.53 3.30
C ALA A 55 8.34 5.44 3.74
N ARG A 56 9.18 4.99 4.68
CA ARG A 56 10.37 5.72 5.17
C ARG A 56 11.68 5.20 4.58
N SER A 57 11.65 4.08 3.85
CA SER A 57 12.85 3.45 3.31
C SER A 57 13.08 3.95 1.89
N GLU A 58 14.23 4.59 1.63
CA GLU A 58 14.61 5.07 0.29
C GLU A 58 14.51 3.96 -0.78
N ALA A 59 14.86 2.72 -0.42
CA ALA A 59 14.76 1.57 -1.32
C ALA A 59 13.32 1.22 -1.74
N TYR A 60 12.33 1.54 -0.88
CA TYR A 60 10.92 1.32 -1.17
C TYR A 60 10.25 2.59 -1.70
N ASP A 61 10.72 3.77 -1.32
CA ASP A 61 10.31 5.04 -1.92
C ASP A 61 10.62 5.05 -3.42
N ALA A 62 11.81 4.59 -3.84
CA ALA A 62 12.12 4.46 -5.27
C ALA A 62 11.16 3.54 -6.04
N VAL A 63 10.63 2.49 -5.38
CA VAL A 63 9.67 1.54 -5.96
C VAL A 63 8.26 2.12 -5.94
N LEU A 64 7.87 2.80 -4.86
CA LEU A 64 6.50 3.24 -4.63
C LEU A 64 6.21 4.62 -5.21
N SER A 65 7.18 5.53 -5.24
CA SER A 65 7.05 6.91 -5.70
C SER A 65 6.50 7.04 -7.13
N PRO A 66 6.92 6.21 -8.12
CA PRO A 66 6.29 6.18 -9.45
C PRO A 66 4.81 5.77 -9.41
N HIS A 67 4.44 4.87 -8.51
CA HIS A 67 3.08 4.35 -8.38
C HIS A 67 2.17 5.27 -7.53
N PHE A 68 2.72 5.98 -6.53
CA PHE A 68 2.01 6.98 -5.74
C PHE A 68 1.66 8.23 -6.57
N ALA A 69 2.50 8.62 -7.52
CA ALA A 69 2.16 9.66 -8.49
C ALA A 69 0.91 9.26 -9.30
N GLY A 70 0.83 8.00 -9.75
CA GLY A 70 -0.35 7.44 -10.41
C GLY A 70 -1.58 7.36 -9.50
N LEU A 71 -1.41 6.95 -8.24
CA LEU A 71 -2.49 6.84 -7.25
C LEU A 71 -3.07 8.21 -6.88
N THR A 72 -2.21 9.23 -6.75
CA THR A 72 -2.62 10.62 -6.46
C THR A 72 -3.43 11.20 -7.62
N ARG A 73 -2.98 10.93 -8.85
CA ARG A 73 -3.71 11.29 -10.08
C ARG A 73 -5.08 10.62 -10.15
N TRP A 74 -5.14 9.31 -9.92
CA TRP A 74 -6.40 8.56 -9.89
C TRP A 74 -7.37 9.07 -8.81
N ARG A 75 -6.85 9.40 -7.61
CA ARG A 75 -7.63 9.99 -6.52
C ARG A 75 -8.20 11.37 -6.88
N ASP A 76 -7.41 12.21 -7.54
CA ASP A 76 -7.87 13.53 -8.01
C ASP A 76 -8.91 13.41 -9.13
N GLU A 77 -8.79 12.43 -10.02
CA GLU A 77 -9.80 12.16 -11.06
C GLU A 77 -11.12 11.69 -10.44
N ILE A 78 -11.09 10.83 -9.42
CA ILE A 78 -12.30 10.41 -8.70
C ILE A 78 -12.96 11.59 -7.96
N ARG A 79 -12.16 12.51 -7.40
CA ARG A 79 -12.67 13.70 -6.72
C ARG A 79 -13.35 14.70 -7.67
N LYS A 80 -12.99 14.72 -8.95
CA LYS A 80 -13.60 15.59 -9.97
C LYS A 80 -14.92 15.05 -10.54
N LEU A 81 -15.22 13.78 -10.29
CA LEU A 81 -16.42 13.10 -10.80
C LEU A 81 -17.56 13.02 -9.79
N GLY A 82 -17.39 13.57 -8.58
CA GLY A 82 -18.44 13.76 -7.57
C GLY A 82 -18.63 15.23 -7.26
#